data_AF-S4XZ67-F1
#
_entry.id   AF-S4XZ67-F1
#
_cell.length_a   1.000
_cell.length_b   1.000
_cell.length_c   1.000
_cell.angle_alpha   90.00
_cell.angle_beta   90.00
_cell.angle_gamma   90.00
#
_symmetry.space_group_name_H-M   'P 1'
#
loop_
_entity.id
_entity.type
_entity.pdbx_description
1 polymer ?
#
loop_
_entity_poly.entity_id
_entity_poly.type
_entity_poly.pdbx_seq_one_letter_code
_entity_poly.pdbx_strand_id
1 'polypeptide(L)'
;MILDIVATDATFERTEIRGQPAWVGKCIHCLSHVVVGLDGEPIQRATIEHIVPRTHGGTDALDNLALACGRCNALKGMRLDARRRDDPKLVAIIERLRERKASRLRGAGT
;
A
#
# COMPACT_ATOMS: atom_id res chain seq x y z
N MET A 1 -0.42 12.92 1.17
CA MET A 1 0.25 11.60 1.15
C MET A 1 -0.73 10.46 0.89
N ILE A 2 -1.71 10.17 1.76
CA ILE A 2 -2.66 9.06 1.51
C ILE A 2 -3.50 9.27 0.25
N LEU A 3 -4.06 10.47 0.08
CA LEU A 3 -4.86 10.79 -1.11
C LEU A 3 -4.05 10.69 -2.42
N ASP A 4 -2.74 10.93 -2.38
CA ASP A 4 -1.85 10.75 -3.54
C ASP A 4 -1.68 9.27 -3.90
N ILE A 5 -1.62 8.39 -2.89
CA ILE A 5 -1.62 6.93 -3.11
C ILE A 5 -2.95 6.49 -3.72
N VAL A 6 -4.07 6.97 -3.17
CA VAL A 6 -5.43 6.69 -3.68
C VAL A 6 -5.60 7.18 -5.13
N ALA A 7 -5.07 8.36 -5.44
CA ALA A 7 -5.15 8.95 -6.77
C ALA A 7 -4.41 8.13 -7.83
N THR A 8 -3.29 7.48 -7.46
CA THR A 8 -2.46 6.71 -8.39
C THR A 8 -2.83 5.23 -8.48
N ASP A 9 -3.47 4.65 -7.45
CA ASP A 9 -3.86 3.25 -7.41
C ASP A 9 -5.29 3.06 -7.98
N ALA A 10 -5.36 2.41 -9.14
CA ALA A 10 -6.57 2.10 -9.90
C ALA A 10 -7.55 1.17 -9.17
N THR A 11 -7.13 0.51 -8.09
CA THR A 11 -8.04 -0.31 -7.28
C THR A 11 -8.97 0.52 -6.41
N PHE A 12 -8.69 1.82 -6.21
CA PHE A 12 -9.53 2.69 -5.41
C PHE A 12 -10.70 3.25 -6.22
N GLU A 13 -11.90 3.14 -5.68
CA GLU A 13 -13.10 3.74 -6.21
C GLU A 13 -13.78 4.57 -5.12
N ARG A 14 -14.46 5.65 -5.52
CA ARG A 14 -15.28 6.44 -4.60
C ARG A 14 -16.60 5.71 -4.39
N THR A 15 -16.98 5.51 -3.14
CA THR A 15 -18.22 4.83 -2.77
C THR A 15 -18.79 5.44 -1.48
N GLU A 16 -19.90 4.88 -0.99
CA GLU A 16 -20.52 5.24 0.28
C GLU A 16 -20.42 4.09 1.28
N ILE A 17 -19.87 4.37 2.46
CA ILE A 17 -19.78 3.44 3.59
C ILE A 17 -20.62 4.00 4.73
N ARG A 18 -21.71 3.31 5.08
CA ARG A 18 -22.66 3.73 6.15
C ARG A 18 -23.19 5.15 5.95
N GLY A 19 -23.47 5.53 4.70
CA GLY A 19 -23.98 6.86 4.34
C GLY A 19 -22.93 7.98 4.36
N GLN A 20 -21.65 7.65 4.48
CA GLN A 20 -20.55 8.61 4.37
C GLN A 20 -19.70 8.29 3.14
N PRO A 21 -19.33 9.28 2.33
CA PRO A 21 -18.51 9.04 1.15
C PRO A 21 -17.07 8.69 1.55
N ALA A 22 -16.49 7.70 0.88
CA ALA A 22 -15.15 7.20 1.16
C ALA A 22 -14.49 6.67 -0.13
N TRP A 23 -13.17 6.52 -0.08
CA TRP A 23 -12.40 5.76 -1.04
C TRP A 23 -12.26 4.33 -0.56
N VAL A 24 -12.58 3.36 -1.42
CA VAL A 24 -12.39 1.93 -1.12
C VAL A 24 -11.50 1.33 -2.19
N GLY A 25 -10.39 0.75 -1.74
CA GLY A 25 -9.43 0.06 -2.60
C GLY A 25 -8.98 -1.26 -2.02
N LYS A 26 -7.84 -1.78 -2.50
CA LYS A 26 -7.36 -3.13 -2.17
C LYS A 26 -6.00 -3.08 -1.50
N CYS A 27 -5.86 -3.78 -0.38
CA CYS A 27 -4.58 -3.99 0.28
C CYS A 27 -3.52 -4.53 -0.70
N ILE A 28 -2.32 -3.95 -0.72
CA ILE A 28 -1.21 -4.37 -1.59
C ILE A 28 -0.76 -5.83 -1.33
N HIS A 29 -0.98 -6.33 -0.11
CA HIS A 29 -0.59 -7.69 0.29
C HIS A 29 -1.66 -8.75 0.03
N CYS A 30 -2.88 -8.52 0.50
CA CYS A 30 -3.92 -9.56 0.60
C CYS A 30 -5.19 -9.27 -0.20
N LEU A 31 -5.26 -8.14 -0.92
CA LEU A 31 -6.42 -7.72 -1.71
C LEU A 31 -7.72 -7.47 -0.92
N SER A 32 -7.70 -7.60 0.41
CA SER A 32 -8.82 -7.19 1.25
C SER A 32 -9.08 -5.69 1.12
N HIS A 33 -10.33 -5.27 1.34
CA HIS A 33 -10.69 -3.86 1.27
C HIS A 33 -9.92 -3.02 2.27
N VAL A 34 -9.51 -1.83 1.80
CA VAL A 34 -8.93 -0.76 2.59
C VAL A 34 -9.78 0.47 2.35
N VAL A 35 -10.19 1.14 3.41
CA VAL A 35 -11.13 2.26 3.36
C VAL A 35 -10.41 3.52 3.84
N VAL A 36 -10.60 4.62 3.14
CA VAL A 36 -10.03 5.94 3.47
C VAL A 36 -11.12 6.99 3.31
N GLY A 37 -11.22 7.93 4.24
CA GLY A 37 -12.10 9.10 4.12
C GLY A 37 -11.72 9.98 2.92
N LEU A 38 -12.63 10.86 2.47
CA LEU A 38 -12.31 11.80 1.38
C LEU A 38 -11.25 12.84 1.78
N ASP A 39 -11.09 13.07 3.07
CA ASP A 39 -10.06 13.88 3.70
C ASP A 39 -8.69 13.16 3.81
N GLY A 40 -8.65 11.87 3.46
CA GLY A 40 -7.45 11.05 3.58
C GLY A 40 -7.30 10.35 4.92
N GLU A 41 -8.26 10.47 5.84
CA GLU A 41 -8.21 9.80 7.14
C GLU A 41 -8.36 8.28 6.97
N PRO A 42 -7.44 7.47 7.53
CA PRO A 42 -7.54 6.02 7.47
C PRO A 42 -8.78 5.49 8.21
N ILE A 43 -9.57 4.65 7.53
CA ILE A 43 -10.70 3.94 8.15
C ILE A 43 -10.32 2.45 8.33
N GLN A 44 -10.78 1.83 9.42
CA GLN A 44 -10.60 0.38 9.68
C GLN A 44 -9.14 -0.11 9.60
N ARG A 45 -8.19 0.66 10.14
CA ARG A 45 -6.75 0.33 10.16
C ARG A 45 -6.11 0.24 8.77
N ALA A 46 -6.57 1.06 7.82
CA ALA A 46 -5.76 1.37 6.64
C ALA A 46 -4.41 1.94 7.09
N THR A 47 -3.31 1.48 6.49
CA THR A 47 -1.96 1.97 6.80
C THR A 47 -1.16 2.19 5.54
N ILE A 48 -0.24 3.15 5.60
CA ILE A 48 0.79 3.33 4.58
C ILE A 48 1.81 2.20 4.72
N GLU A 49 2.13 1.58 3.60
CA GLU A 49 3.10 0.50 3.46
C GLU A 49 4.25 0.96 2.58
N HIS A 50 5.48 0.75 3.07
CA HIS A 50 6.70 0.99 2.31
C HIS A 50 7.09 -0.29 1.56
N ILE A 51 7.12 -0.23 0.22
CA ILE A 51 7.53 -1.34 -0.65
C ILE A 51 8.94 -1.80 -0.30
N VAL A 52 9.89 -0.86 -0.33
CA VAL A 52 11.21 -1.01 0.28
C VAL A 52 11.10 -0.51 1.73
N PRO A 53 11.38 -1.32 2.76
CA PRO A 53 11.35 -0.87 4.15
C PRO A 53 12.31 0.31 4.38
N ARG A 54 11.93 1.23 5.28
CA ARG A 54 12.78 2.39 5.63
C ARG A 54 14.14 1.96 6.21
N THR A 55 14.18 0.88 6.99
CA THR A 55 15.42 0.29 7.53
C THR A 55 16.38 -0.21 6.45
N HIS A 56 15.87 -0.47 5.24
CA HIS A 56 16.65 -0.86 4.06
C HIS A 56 16.83 0.28 3.05
N GLY A 57 16.53 1.52 3.44
CA GLY A 57 16.71 2.72 2.61
C GLY A 57 15.51 3.11 1.76
N GLY A 58 14.33 2.54 2.02
CA GLY A 58 13.08 3.02 1.39
C GLY A 58 12.72 4.44 1.81
N THR A 59 12.18 5.21 0.87
CA THR A 59 11.81 6.62 1.05
C THR A 59 10.29 6.78 1.18
N ASP A 60 9.84 7.99 1.52
CA ASP A 60 8.43 8.39 1.48
C ASP A 60 7.99 8.87 0.08
N ALA A 61 8.78 8.59 -0.96
CA ALA A 61 8.40 8.88 -2.34
C ALA A 61 7.20 8.02 -2.76
N LEU A 62 6.29 8.61 -3.54
CA LEU A 62 5.00 7.99 -3.88
C LEU A 62 5.15 6.64 -4.62
N ASP A 63 6.24 6.44 -5.35
CA ASP A 63 6.59 5.18 -6.03
C ASP A 63 6.95 4.05 -5.04
N ASN A 64 7.38 4.39 -3.83
CA ASN A 64 7.68 3.44 -2.75
C ASN A 64 6.50 3.22 -1.78
N LEU A 65 5.41 3.98 -1.91
CA LEU A 65 4.27 3.90 -0.99
C LEU A 65 3.07 3.17 -1.61
N ALA A 66 2.37 2.38 -0.78
CA ALA A 66 1.08 1.77 -1.09
C ALA A 66 0.18 1.75 0.15
N LEU A 67 -1.10 1.38 -0.01
CA LEU A 67 -2.00 1.14 1.12
C LEU A 67 -2.12 -0.36 1.44
N ALA A 68 -2.08 -0.66 2.72
CA ALA A 68 -2.25 -2.00 3.27
C ALA A 68 -3.27 -1.99 4.41
N CYS A 69 -3.81 -3.16 4.74
CA CYS A 69 -4.52 -3.33 6.00
C CYS A 69 -3.53 -3.49 7.16
N GLY A 70 -3.91 -3.04 8.35
CA GLY A 70 -3.02 -3.04 9.51
C GLY A 70 -2.48 -4.43 9.89
N ARG A 71 -3.22 -5.51 9.62
CA ARG A 71 -2.73 -6.89 9.84
C ARG A 71 -1.52 -7.21 8.96
N CYS A 72 -1.59 -6.88 7.67
CA CYS A 72 -0.52 -7.20 6.73
C CYS A 72 0.72 -6.35 7.00
N ASN A 73 0.55 -5.04 7.25
CA ASN A 73 1.66 -4.14 7.57
C ASN A 73 2.39 -4.61 8.84
N ALA A 74 1.66 -4.92 9.92
CA ALA A 74 2.25 -5.45 11.16
C ALA A 74 3.03 -6.77 10.93
N LEU A 75 2.46 -7.71 10.17
CA LEU A 75 3.13 -8.97 9.83
C LEU A 75 4.39 -8.78 8.99
N LYS A 76 4.41 -7.78 8.10
CA LYS A 76 5.57 -7.47 7.27
C LYS A 76 6.72 -6.93 8.11
N GLY A 77 6.47 -5.92 8.93
CA GLY A 77 7.50 -5.33 9.79
C GLY A 77 8.19 -6.38 10.67
N MET A 78 7.38 -7.22 11.34
CA MET A 78 7.90 -8.32 12.17
C MET A 78 8.78 -9.32 11.41
N ARG A 79 8.53 -9.54 10.10
CA ARG A 79 9.22 -10.58 9.32
C ARG A 79 10.41 -10.07 8.53
N LEU A 80 10.42 -8.80 8.15
CA LEU A 80 11.35 -8.25 7.17
C LEU A 80 12.32 -7.24 7.76
N ASP A 81 11.93 -6.49 8.79
CA ASP A 81 12.76 -5.38 9.28
C ASP A 81 14.08 -5.86 9.88
N ALA A 82 14.09 -7.06 10.49
CA ALA A 82 15.28 -7.68 11.07
C ALA A 82 16.16 -8.43 10.04
N ARG A 83 15.76 -8.50 8.77
CA ARG A 83 16.54 -9.19 7.73
C ARG A 83 17.69 -8.31 7.24
N ARG A 84 18.75 -8.96 6.77
CA ARG A 84 19.81 -8.27 6.04
C ARG A 84 19.26 -7.73 4.71
N ARG A 85 19.84 -6.63 4.23
CA ARG A 85 19.44 -5.99 2.97
C ARG A 85 19.55 -6.92 1.75
N ASP A 86 20.54 -7.81 1.75
CA ASP A 86 20.83 -8.77 0.69
C ASP A 86 20.12 -10.12 0.87
N ASP A 87 19.21 -10.26 1.84
CA ASP A 87 18.41 -11.47 2.03
C ASP A 87 17.56 -11.74 0.78
N PRO A 88 17.72 -12.90 0.09
CA PRO A 88 16.99 -13.19 -1.14
C PRO A 88 15.47 -13.17 -0.98
N LYS A 89 14.94 -13.49 0.21
CA LYS A 89 13.49 -13.43 0.49
C LYS A 89 13.02 -11.99 0.61
N LEU A 90 13.83 -11.09 1.20
CA LEU A 90 13.51 -9.67 1.25
C LEU A 90 13.45 -9.09 -0.17
N VAL A 91 14.46 -9.39 -0.99
CA VAL A 91 14.54 -8.96 -2.39
C VAL A 91 13.31 -9.42 -3.18
N ALA A 92 12.99 -10.72 -3.12
CA ALA A 92 11.84 -11.28 -3.83
C ALA A 92 10.50 -10.65 -3.39
N ILE A 93 10.35 -10.32 -2.09
CA ILE A 93 9.13 -9.64 -1.62
C ILE A 93 9.06 -8.21 -2.13
N ILE A 94 10.16 -7.47 -2.14
CA ILE A 94 10.22 -6.10 -2.67
C ILE A 94 9.86 -6.11 -4.16
N GLU A 95 10.44 -7.01 -4.95
CA GLU A 95 10.15 -7.18 -6.38
C GLU A 95 8.66 -7.48 -6.59
N ARG A 96 8.11 -8.42 -5.83
CA ARG A 96 6.68 -8.75 -5.91
C ARG A 96 5.76 -7.57 -5.59
N LEU A 97 6.14 -6.73 -4.64
CA LEU A 97 5.37 -5.54 -4.28
C LEU A 97 5.48 -4.44 -5.34
N ARG A 98 6.66 -4.27 -5.95
CA ARG A 98 6.85 -3.36 -7.10
C ARG A 98 5.97 -3.76 -8.27
N GLU A 99 5.97 -5.04 -8.64
CA GLU A 99 5.09 -5.57 -9.70
C GLU A 99 3.62 -5.27 -9.41
N ARG A 100 3.17 -5.55 -8.19
CA ARG A 100 1.78 -5.30 -7.78
C ARG A 100 1.42 -3.83 -7.78
N LYS A 101 2.34 -2.94 -7.41
CA LYS A 101 2.08 -1.50 -7.49
C LYS A 101 2.00 -1.05 -8.94
N ALA A 102 2.96 -1.47 -9.78
CA ALA A 102 2.98 -1.14 -11.19
C ALA A 102 1.68 -1.58 -11.90
N SER A 103 1.18 -2.78 -11.62
CA SER A 103 -0.05 -3.30 -12.21
C SER A 103 -1.32 -2.55 -11.79
N ARG A 104 -1.23 -1.64 -10.81
CA ARG A 104 -2.35 -0.85 -10.29
C ARG A 104 -2.24 0.62 -10.64
N LEU A 105 -1.19 1.06 -11.34
CA LEU A 105 -1.08 2.47 -11.71
C LEU A 105 -2.22 2.85 -12.67
N ARG A 106 -2.95 3.91 -12.34
CA ARG A 106 -3.91 4.51 -13.28
C ARG A 106 -3.18 4.97 -14.53
N GLY A 107 -3.78 4.74 -15.70
CA GLY A 107 -3.22 5.22 -16.96
C GLY A 107 -1.99 4.45 -17.47
N ALA A 108 -1.68 3.27 -16.94
CA ALA A 108 -0.67 2.36 -17.50
C ALA A 108 -1.10 1.70 -18.83
N GLY A 109 -1.98 2.37 -19.59
CA GLY A 109 -2.43 1.99 -20.92
C GLY A 109 -2.37 3.20 -21.84
N THR A 110 -1.29 3.28 -22.59
CA THR A 110 -1.25 3.86 -23.94
C THR A 110 -0.30 3.01 -24.77
#